data_AF-A0A358U892-F1
#
_entry.id   AF-A0A358U892-F1
#
_cell.length_a   1.000
_cell.length_b   1.000
_cell.length_c   1.000
_cell.angle_alpha   90.00
_cell.angle_beta   90.00
_cell.angle_gamma   90.00
#
_symmetry.space_group_name_H-M   'P 1'
#
loop_
_entity.id
_entity.type
_entity.pdbx_description
1 polymer ?
#
loop_
_entity_poly.entity_id
_entity_poly.type
_entity_poly.pdbx_seq_one_letter_code
_entity_poly.pdbx_strand_id
1 'polypeptide(L)'
;MKNFGDGVNGIRLWIYQWYIFIDSNQEYLKKLEDNIYQKALNKNIEFMQGDCNQLLKTINSFSWYSNYWRGVIFLDPYAMNLNWDSLSSIANTKAFDVWYLFPLSAVNRVLPRHGNIPEAHRLKLHQVLGTTMWEQEIYKESPQLTLFGEVDLERASIDQIKGYILKRLKTIFPGVSVNPLTLRNPKTIHRYFYCALL
;
A
#
# COMPACT_ATOMS: atom_id res chain seq x y z
N MET A 1 24.81 25.45 -29.27
CA MET A 1 24.29 24.99 -30.57
C MET A 1 25.35 24.12 -31.23
N LYS A 2 25.13 22.81 -31.34
CA LYS A 2 25.94 21.93 -32.19
C LYS A 2 24.98 21.20 -33.14
N ASN A 3 25.15 21.45 -34.42
CA ASN A 3 24.49 20.72 -35.50
C ASN A 3 24.97 19.26 -35.47
N PHE A 4 24.03 18.33 -35.50
CA PHE A 4 24.29 16.93 -35.78
C PHE A 4 23.57 16.57 -37.08
N GLY A 5 24.36 16.01 -38.01
CA GLY A 5 23.97 15.69 -39.36
C GLY A 5 22.95 14.58 -39.48
N ASP A 6 22.41 14.52 -40.69
CA ASP A 6 21.37 13.63 -41.18
C ASP A 6 21.70 12.14 -41.02
N GLY A 7 20.65 11.35 -40.78
CA GLY A 7 20.64 9.95 -41.20
C GLY A 7 20.49 8.90 -40.10
N VAL A 8 19.41 8.92 -39.32
CA VAL A 8 18.74 7.68 -38.89
C VAL A 8 17.26 7.96 -38.63
N ASN A 9 16.35 7.30 -39.36
CA ASN A 9 14.94 7.16 -38.97
C ASN A 9 14.85 6.20 -37.77
N GLY A 10 15.39 6.62 -36.63
CA GLY A 10 15.33 5.90 -35.37
C GLY A 10 14.33 6.57 -34.44
N ILE A 11 13.35 5.81 -33.94
CA ILE A 11 12.53 6.26 -32.81
C ILE A 11 13.47 6.53 -31.64
N ARG A 12 13.74 7.82 -31.37
CA ARG A 12 14.54 8.24 -30.23
C ARG A 12 13.64 8.28 -28.99
N LEU A 13 13.52 7.15 -28.31
CA LEU A 13 12.85 7.08 -27.01
C LEU A 13 13.73 7.78 -25.97
N TRP A 14 13.35 8.98 -25.55
CA TRP A 14 13.94 9.62 -24.38
C TRP A 14 13.31 9.01 -23.14
N ILE A 15 14.04 8.13 -22.45
CA ILE A 15 13.59 7.55 -21.17
C ILE A 15 13.92 8.55 -20.07
N TYR A 16 12.98 9.43 -19.74
CA TYR A 16 13.06 10.25 -18.55
C TYR A 16 12.70 9.40 -17.33
N GLN A 17 13.65 9.25 -16.40
CA GLN A 17 13.43 8.59 -15.11
C GLN A 17 13.42 9.65 -14.02
N TRP A 18 12.34 9.69 -13.25
CA TRP A 18 12.21 10.52 -12.05
C TRP A 18 11.96 9.62 -10.84
N TYR A 19 12.64 9.92 -9.75
CA TYR A 19 12.45 9.24 -8.47
C TYR A 19 11.92 10.25 -7.46
N ILE A 20 10.77 9.96 -6.85
CA ILE A 20 10.17 10.83 -5.85
C ILE A 20 10.14 10.06 -4.54
N PHE A 21 10.77 10.61 -3.51
CA PHE A 21 10.77 10.06 -2.16
C PHE A 21 9.92 10.94 -1.25
N ILE A 22 9.00 10.32 -0.52
CA ILE A 22 8.04 11.02 0.35
C ILE A 22 8.16 10.45 1.76
N ASP A 23 8.41 11.32 2.74
CA ASP A 23 8.34 10.95 4.16
C ASP A 23 7.83 12.13 4.99
N SER A 24 7.07 11.85 6.03
CA SER A 24 6.61 12.87 6.99
C SER A 24 7.74 13.36 7.92
N ASN A 25 8.72 12.49 8.18
CA ASN A 25 9.84 12.76 9.06
C ASN A 25 11.00 13.40 8.28
N GLN A 26 11.22 14.69 8.54
CA GLN A 26 12.28 15.47 7.90
C GLN A 26 13.68 14.91 8.14
N GLU A 27 13.95 14.35 9.32
CA GLU A 27 15.27 13.81 9.66
C GLU A 27 15.58 12.55 8.85
N TYR A 28 14.58 11.67 8.67
CA TYR A 28 14.73 10.48 7.84
C TYR A 28 14.85 10.82 6.36
N LEU A 29 14.07 11.80 5.89
CA LEU A 29 14.15 12.29 4.52
C LEU A 29 15.55 12.87 4.23
N LYS A 30 16.09 13.68 5.14
CA LYS A 30 17.45 14.25 5.01
C LYS A 30 18.52 13.16 5.00
N LYS A 31 18.44 12.17 5.90
CA LYS A 31 19.35 11.02 5.88
C LYS A 31 19.27 10.24 4.58
N LEU A 32 18.07 10.08 4.02
CA LEU A 32 17.88 9.41 2.74
C LEU A 32 18.51 10.21 1.60
N GLU A 33 18.28 11.52 1.58
CA GLU A 33 18.86 12.45 0.62
C GLU A 33 20.39 12.38 0.63
N ASP A 34 21.01 12.49 1.81
CA ASP A 34 22.46 12.37 1.98
C ASP A 34 23.00 11.03 1.45
N ASN A 35 22.30 9.92 1.73
CA ASN A 35 22.70 8.58 1.27
C ASN A 35 22.59 8.41 -0.26
N ILE A 36 21.60 9.06 -0.89
CA ILE A 36 21.35 8.95 -2.33
C ILE A 36 22.32 9.83 -3.12
N TYR A 37 22.63 11.04 -2.67
CA TYR A 37 23.61 11.89 -3.36
C TYR A 37 24.99 11.23 -3.47
N GLN A 38 25.37 10.43 -2.48
CA GLN A 38 26.62 9.64 -2.53
C GLN A 38 26.59 8.52 -3.59
N LYS A 39 25.42 8.13 -4.09
CA LYS A 39 25.24 6.94 -4.95
C LYS A 39 24.70 7.24 -6.35
N ALA A 40 24.01 8.37 -6.56
CA ALA A 40 23.21 8.61 -7.75
C ALA A 40 23.24 10.07 -8.26
N LEU A 41 24.44 10.62 -8.49
CA LEU A 41 24.65 12.03 -8.92
C LEU A 41 23.96 12.46 -10.24
N ASN A 42 23.57 11.51 -11.10
CA ASN A 42 23.03 11.80 -12.45
C ASN A 42 21.57 11.34 -12.63
N LYS A 43 20.82 11.19 -11.54
CA LYS A 43 19.39 10.83 -11.59
C LYS A 43 18.54 12.04 -11.23
N ASN A 44 17.41 12.20 -11.92
CA ASN A 44 16.43 13.20 -11.49
C ASN A 44 15.73 12.64 -10.24
N ILE A 45 15.92 13.29 -9.10
CA ILE A 45 15.40 12.84 -7.81
C ILE A 45 14.74 14.04 -7.13
N GLU A 46 13.59 13.82 -6.51
CA GLU A 46 12.87 14.79 -5.70
C GLU A 46 12.58 14.20 -4.32
N PHE A 47 12.77 15.01 -3.29
CA PHE A 47 12.44 14.68 -1.90
C PHE A 47 11.30 15.57 -1.45
N MET A 48 10.20 14.98 -1.00
CA MET A 48 9.02 15.71 -0.55
C MET A 48 8.72 15.36 0.91
N GLN A 49 8.68 16.37 1.78
CA GLN A 49 8.22 16.18 3.14
C GLN A 49 6.69 16.27 3.18
N GLY A 50 6.03 15.28 3.79
CA GLY A 50 4.58 15.35 4.00
C GLY A 50 3.90 14.05 4.41
N ASP A 51 2.62 14.14 4.76
CA ASP A 51 1.79 12.97 5.00
C ASP A 51 1.42 12.31 3.66
N CYS A 52 1.75 11.03 3.55
CA CYS A 52 1.52 10.26 2.34
C CYS A 52 0.03 10.20 1.95
N ASN A 53 -0.89 10.07 2.92
CA ASN A 53 -2.32 10.03 2.60
C ASN A 53 -2.83 11.36 2.06
N GLN A 54 -2.33 12.49 2.55
CA GLN A 54 -2.72 13.80 2.01
C GLN A 54 -2.16 14.02 0.60
N LEU A 55 -0.88 13.69 0.37
CA LEU A 55 -0.26 13.83 -0.95
C LEU A 55 -0.91 12.93 -2.00
N LEU A 56 -1.30 11.71 -1.63
CA LEU A 56 -1.97 10.78 -2.55
C LEU A 56 -3.38 11.22 -2.94
N LYS A 57 -4.06 12.06 -2.15
CA LYS A 57 -5.36 12.65 -2.56
C LYS A 57 -5.21 13.61 -3.74
N THR A 58 -4.06 14.28 -3.84
CA THR A 58 -3.75 15.21 -4.93
C THR A 58 -2.84 14.58 -5.98
N ILE A 59 -2.76 13.25 -6.03
CA ILE A 59 -1.81 12.56 -6.92
C ILE A 59 -2.01 12.92 -8.40
N ASN A 60 -3.25 13.21 -8.82
CA ASN A 60 -3.56 13.62 -10.20
C ASN A 60 -3.20 15.08 -10.53
N SER A 61 -2.85 15.91 -9.55
CA SER A 61 -2.51 17.33 -9.78
C SER A 61 -1.05 17.53 -10.16
N PHE A 62 -0.22 16.50 -10.03
CA PHE A 62 1.18 16.58 -10.39
C PHE A 62 1.37 16.65 -11.91
N SER A 63 2.40 17.37 -12.35
CA SER A 63 2.70 17.58 -13.77
C SER A 63 2.97 16.27 -14.54
N TRP A 64 3.46 15.23 -13.87
CA TRP A 64 3.69 13.94 -14.53
C TRP A 64 2.37 13.29 -14.97
N TYR A 65 1.24 13.57 -14.31
CA TYR A 65 -0.06 13.00 -14.68
C TYR A 65 -0.58 13.60 -15.99
N SER A 66 -0.50 14.94 -16.14
CA SER A 66 -0.91 15.62 -17.38
C SER A 66 0.01 15.29 -18.57
N ASN A 67 1.24 14.86 -18.30
CA ASN A 67 2.18 14.37 -19.31
C ASN A 67 2.03 12.86 -19.60
N TYR A 68 1.01 12.19 -19.06
CA TYR A 68 0.74 10.76 -19.27
C TYR A 68 1.88 9.83 -18.84
N TRP A 69 2.62 10.22 -17.80
CA TRP A 69 3.70 9.38 -17.30
C TRP A 69 3.16 8.12 -16.65
N ARG A 70 3.92 7.04 -16.81
CA ARG A 70 3.72 5.77 -16.12
C ARG A 70 4.78 5.61 -15.05
N GLY A 71 4.46 4.92 -13.98
CA GLY A 71 5.43 4.70 -12.91
C GLY A 71 5.12 3.47 -12.07
N VAL A 72 6.01 3.22 -11.12
CA VAL A 72 5.83 2.22 -10.09
C VAL A 72 5.85 2.92 -8.73
N ILE A 73 4.88 2.61 -7.87
CA ILE A 73 4.82 3.14 -6.49
C ILE A 73 5.18 2.03 -5.51
N PHE A 74 6.10 2.32 -4.60
CA PHE A 74 6.45 1.46 -3.49
C PHE A 74 5.73 1.96 -2.23
N LEU A 75 4.77 1.19 -1.72
CA LEU A 75 4.04 1.53 -0.50
C LEU A 75 4.50 0.62 0.65
N ASP A 76 5.20 1.21 1.62
CA ASP A 76 5.60 0.57 2.86
C ASP A 76 5.09 1.40 4.05
N PRO A 77 3.80 1.30 4.41
CA PRO A 77 3.29 2.04 5.54
C PRO A 77 3.74 1.42 6.85
N TYR A 78 4.09 2.29 7.79
CA TYR A 78 4.23 1.88 9.17
C TYR A 78 2.88 1.48 9.75
N ALA A 79 2.72 0.19 10.08
CA ALA A 79 1.46 -0.37 10.59
C ALA A 79 0.25 0.07 9.73
N MET A 80 -0.90 0.35 10.35
CA MET A 80 -2.14 0.63 9.62
C MET A 80 -2.25 2.07 9.09
N ASN A 81 -1.15 2.77 8.82
CA ASN A 81 -1.20 4.22 8.54
C ASN A 81 -1.67 4.59 7.12
N LEU A 82 -1.73 3.65 6.19
CA LEU A 82 -2.28 3.91 4.85
C LEU A 82 -3.79 3.70 4.82
N ASN A 83 -4.53 4.72 4.37
CA ASN A 83 -5.97 4.66 4.23
C ASN A 83 -6.38 4.12 2.85
N TRP A 84 -7.56 3.49 2.79
CA TRP A 84 -8.14 2.95 1.56
C TRP A 84 -8.36 4.01 0.48
N ASP A 85 -8.72 5.23 0.88
CA ASP A 85 -8.90 6.35 -0.05
C ASP A 85 -7.61 6.67 -0.81
N SER A 86 -6.45 6.51 -0.17
CA SER A 86 -5.15 6.72 -0.81
C SER A 86 -4.89 5.67 -1.90
N LEU A 87 -5.21 4.40 -1.63
CA LEU A 87 -5.14 3.33 -2.63
C LEU A 87 -6.12 3.56 -3.77
N SER A 88 -7.34 4.02 -3.45
CA SER A 88 -8.39 4.32 -4.43
C SER A 88 -7.97 5.49 -5.34
N SER A 89 -7.36 6.54 -4.78
CA SER A 89 -6.80 7.66 -5.55
C SER A 89 -5.72 7.20 -6.52
N ILE A 90 -4.80 6.34 -6.08
CA ILE A 90 -3.77 5.76 -6.95
C ILE A 90 -4.44 4.95 -8.08
N ALA A 91 -5.33 4.01 -7.74
CA ALA A 91 -6.00 3.15 -8.70
C ALA A 91 -6.77 3.95 -9.77
N ASN A 92 -7.43 5.04 -9.36
CA ASN A 92 -8.19 5.91 -10.25
C ASN A 92 -7.32 6.61 -11.30
N THR A 93 -6.03 6.86 -11.03
CA THR A 93 -5.11 7.39 -12.03
C THR A 93 -4.88 6.41 -13.18
N LYS A 94 -5.01 5.11 -12.90
CA LYS A 94 -4.65 4.00 -13.79
C LYS A 94 -3.22 4.07 -14.32
N ALA A 95 -2.35 4.92 -13.75
CA ALA A 95 -1.03 5.27 -14.28
C ALA A 95 0.11 4.46 -13.66
N PHE A 96 -0.15 3.82 -12.52
CA PHE A 96 0.87 3.21 -11.68
C PHE A 96 0.63 1.73 -11.44
N ASP A 97 1.72 0.97 -11.52
CA ASP A 97 1.80 -0.32 -10.85
C ASP A 97 2.23 -0.07 -9.40
N VAL A 98 1.60 -0.74 -8.43
CA VAL A 98 1.86 -0.53 -7.01
C VAL A 98 2.44 -1.78 -6.38
N TRP A 99 3.56 -1.63 -5.72
CA TRP A 99 4.16 -2.66 -4.88
C TRP A 99 3.84 -2.33 -3.43
N TYR A 100 2.87 -3.06 -2.88
CA TYR A 100 2.32 -2.77 -1.58
C TYR A 100 2.76 -3.81 -0.54
N LEU A 101 3.50 -3.35 0.48
CA LEU A 101 3.87 -4.13 1.65
C LEU A 101 2.78 -4.01 2.73
N PHE A 102 1.74 -4.84 2.63
CA PHE A 102 0.60 -4.79 3.54
C PHE A 102 0.97 -5.33 4.94
N PRO A 103 0.66 -4.60 6.03
CA PRO A 103 1.03 -4.96 7.40
C PRO A 103 0.03 -5.93 8.05
N LEU A 104 -0.02 -7.16 7.55
CA LEU A 104 -0.98 -8.18 7.97
C LEU A 104 -0.98 -8.45 9.48
N SER A 105 0.20 -8.49 10.12
CA SER A 105 0.27 -8.67 11.57
C SER A 105 -0.30 -7.51 12.37
N ALA A 106 -0.25 -6.27 11.85
CA ALA A 106 -0.84 -5.13 12.53
C ALA A 106 -2.38 -5.26 12.54
N VAL A 107 -2.97 -5.58 11.40
CA VAL A 107 -4.41 -5.87 11.26
C VAL A 107 -4.82 -7.05 12.14
N ASN A 108 -4.08 -8.17 12.07
CA ASN A 108 -4.39 -9.35 12.87
C ASN A 108 -4.29 -9.11 14.38
N ARG A 109 -3.47 -8.15 14.84
CA ARG A 109 -3.31 -7.82 16.26
C ARG A 109 -4.50 -7.04 16.83
N VAL A 110 -5.11 -6.18 16.02
CA VAL A 110 -6.26 -5.36 16.45
C VAL A 110 -7.61 -6.08 16.33
N LEU A 111 -7.61 -7.27 15.73
CA LEU A 111 -8.75 -8.18 15.61
C LEU A 111 -8.67 -9.26 16.71
N PRO A 112 -9.14 -9.04 17.95
CA PRO A 112 -9.09 -10.04 19.00
C PRO A 112 -9.99 -11.25 18.68
N ARG A 113 -9.66 -12.44 19.19
CA ARG A 113 -10.40 -13.68 18.87
C ARG A 113 -11.87 -13.63 19.27
N HIS A 114 -12.18 -13.04 20.43
CA HIS A 114 -13.52 -12.95 21.02
C HIS A 114 -14.44 -11.88 20.40
N GLY A 115 -14.03 -11.18 19.34
CA GLY A 115 -14.88 -10.19 18.67
C GLY A 115 -15.17 -8.88 19.42
N ASN A 116 -14.82 -8.76 20.71
CA ASN A 116 -14.89 -7.48 21.41
C ASN A 116 -13.75 -6.52 20.99
N ILE A 117 -13.97 -5.77 19.92
CA ILE A 117 -13.02 -4.83 19.34
C ILE A 117 -13.26 -3.42 19.92
N PRO A 118 -12.23 -2.75 20.47
CA PRO A 118 -12.32 -1.34 20.86
C PRO A 118 -12.70 -0.45 19.67
N GLU A 119 -13.52 0.58 19.90
CA GLU A 119 -14.02 1.45 18.83
C GLU A 119 -12.91 2.10 17.99
N ALA A 120 -11.84 2.55 18.64
CA ALA A 120 -10.68 3.11 17.95
C ALA A 120 -10.04 2.12 16.94
N HIS A 121 -10.03 0.82 17.24
CA HIS A 121 -9.54 -0.21 16.33
C HIS A 121 -10.53 -0.45 15.18
N ARG A 122 -11.85 -0.45 15.44
CA ARG A 122 -12.87 -0.57 14.38
C ARG A 122 -12.75 0.57 13.37
N LEU A 123 -12.71 1.81 13.86
CA LEU A 123 -12.51 3.00 13.02
C LEU A 123 -11.24 2.89 12.17
N LYS A 124 -10.14 2.40 12.76
CA LYS A 124 -8.89 2.24 12.02
C LYS A 124 -8.99 1.16 10.94
N LEU A 125 -9.67 0.04 11.23
CA LEU A 125 -9.92 -1.01 10.24
C LEU A 125 -10.86 -0.54 9.13
N HIS A 126 -11.89 0.27 9.44
CA HIS A 126 -12.74 0.89 8.43
C HIS A 126 -11.94 1.76 7.47
N GLN A 127 -11.01 2.58 7.99
CA GLN A 127 -10.14 3.43 7.19
C GLN A 127 -9.20 2.62 6.29
N VAL A 128 -8.60 1.54 6.81
CA VAL A 128 -7.61 0.73 6.07
C VAL A 128 -8.28 -0.16 5.02
N LEU A 129 -9.48 -0.66 5.30
CA LEU A 129 -10.21 -1.61 4.42
C LEU A 129 -11.27 -0.92 3.55
N GLY A 130 -11.57 0.36 3.84
CA GLY A 130 -12.51 1.20 3.12
C GLY A 130 -13.97 0.76 3.25
N THR A 131 -14.31 0.03 4.32
CA THR A 131 -15.66 -0.51 4.52
C THR A 131 -15.88 -0.94 5.97
N THR A 132 -17.14 -1.09 6.38
CA THR A 132 -17.55 -1.73 7.64
C THR A 132 -17.84 -3.23 7.48
N MET A 133 -18.00 -3.71 6.24
CA MET A 133 -18.40 -5.09 5.93
C MET A 133 -17.36 -6.14 6.36
N TRP A 134 -16.12 -5.74 6.66
CA TRP A 134 -15.10 -6.67 7.14
C TRP A 134 -15.50 -7.33 8.46
N GLU A 135 -16.33 -6.71 9.29
CA GLU A 135 -16.73 -7.27 10.58
C GLU A 135 -17.46 -8.60 10.41
N GLN A 136 -18.43 -8.62 9.50
CA GLN A 136 -19.26 -9.80 9.20
C GLN A 136 -18.49 -10.88 8.42
N GLU A 137 -17.47 -10.48 7.66
CA GLU A 137 -16.64 -11.41 6.89
C GLU A 137 -15.56 -12.07 7.76
N ILE A 138 -15.04 -11.33 8.75
CA ILE A 138 -13.97 -11.78 9.66
C ILE A 138 -14.50 -12.48 10.90
N TYR A 139 -15.66 -12.09 11.43
CA TYR A 139 -16.26 -12.73 12.61
C TYR A 139 -17.53 -13.47 12.23
N LYS A 140 -17.61 -14.74 12.63
CA LYS A 140 -18.79 -15.59 12.42
C LYS A 140 -19.20 -16.21 13.73
N GLU A 141 -20.49 -16.52 13.86
CA GLU A 141 -20.97 -17.30 14.99
C GLU A 141 -20.33 -18.69 14.97
N SER A 142 -19.83 -19.11 16.12
CA SER A 142 -19.30 -20.45 16.32
C SER A 142 -20.44 -21.45 16.17
N PRO A 143 -20.23 -22.56 15.41
CA PRO A 143 -21.22 -23.64 15.33
C PRO A 143 -21.33 -24.42 16.66
N GLN A 144 -20.39 -24.19 17.60
CA GLN A 144 -20.40 -24.76 18.94
C GLN A 144 -20.81 -23.71 19.97
N LEU A 145 -21.73 -24.07 20.85
CA LEU A 145 -22.08 -23.26 22.02
C LEU A 145 -20.95 -23.28 23.05
N THR A 146 -20.86 -22.22 23.84
CA THR A 146 -19.97 -22.18 25.01
C THR A 146 -20.39 -23.22 26.05
N LEU A 147 -19.54 -23.44 27.07
CA LEU A 147 -19.88 -24.29 28.22
C LEU A 147 -21.17 -23.86 28.95
N PHE A 148 -21.62 -22.62 28.74
CA PHE A 148 -22.84 -22.06 29.33
C PHE A 148 -24.02 -22.00 28.34
N GLY A 149 -23.88 -22.56 27.13
CA GLY A 149 -24.94 -22.60 26.13
C GLY A 149 -25.11 -21.30 25.34
N GLU A 150 -24.15 -20.38 25.40
CA GLU A 150 -24.18 -19.10 24.69
C GLU A 150 -23.54 -19.22 23.31
N VAL A 151 -23.95 -18.34 22.38
CA VAL A 151 -23.31 -18.21 21.07
C VAL A 151 -21.99 -17.45 21.23
N ASP A 152 -20.89 -18.02 20.75
CA ASP A 152 -19.58 -17.37 20.72
C ASP A 152 -19.24 -16.87 19.31
N LEU A 153 -18.37 -15.87 19.21
CA LEU A 153 -17.84 -15.41 17.93
C LEU A 153 -16.48 -16.05 17.65
N GLU A 154 -16.36 -16.68 16.50
CA GLU A 154 -15.11 -17.16 15.97
C GLU A 154 -14.54 -16.16 14.97
N ARG A 155 -13.28 -15.78 15.21
CA ARG A 155 -12.50 -14.96 14.27
C ARG A 155 -11.89 -15.82 13.18
N ALA A 156 -12.03 -15.38 11.94
CA ALA A 156 -11.39 -15.94 10.76
C ALA A 156 -9.87 -16.13 10.95
N SER A 157 -9.35 -17.17 10.30
CA SER A 157 -7.92 -17.47 10.28
C SER A 157 -7.14 -16.34 9.59
N ILE A 158 -5.83 -16.29 9.85
CA ILE A 158 -4.97 -15.29 9.21
C ILE A 158 -4.98 -15.39 7.68
N ASP A 159 -5.13 -16.61 7.15
CA ASP A 159 -5.19 -16.85 5.71
C ASP A 159 -6.54 -16.42 5.11
N GLN A 160 -7.64 -16.60 5.85
CA GLN A 160 -8.96 -16.08 5.47
C GLN A 160 -8.97 -14.55 5.47
N ILE A 161 -8.36 -13.91 6.49
CA ILE A 161 -8.21 -12.44 6.54
C ILE A 161 -7.37 -11.95 5.35
N LYS A 162 -6.25 -12.63 5.04
CA LYS A 162 -5.43 -12.34 3.86
C LYS A 162 -6.27 -12.45 2.57
N GLY A 163 -7.05 -13.51 2.43
CA GLY A 163 -7.96 -13.71 1.28
C GLY A 163 -8.98 -12.58 1.14
N TYR A 164 -9.59 -12.15 2.25
CA TYR A 164 -10.51 -11.02 2.27
C TYR A 164 -9.83 -9.72 1.79
N ILE A 165 -8.64 -9.41 2.28
CA ILE A 165 -7.90 -8.20 1.87
C ILE A 165 -7.59 -8.23 0.37
N LEU A 166 -7.20 -9.39 -0.18
CA LEU A 166 -6.98 -9.52 -1.63
C LEU A 166 -8.27 -9.36 -2.44
N LYS A 167 -9.38 -9.91 -1.96
CA LYS A 167 -10.71 -9.68 -2.57
C LYS A 167 -11.05 -8.20 -2.58
N ARG A 168 -10.76 -7.48 -1.49
CA ARG A 168 -10.94 -6.02 -1.42
C ARG A 168 -10.05 -5.29 -2.42
N LEU A 169 -8.75 -5.58 -2.48
CA LEU A 169 -7.83 -4.89 -3.40
C LEU A 169 -8.26 -5.04 -4.87
N LYS A 170 -8.81 -6.21 -5.24
CA LYS A 170 -9.37 -6.48 -6.57
C LYS A 170 -10.60 -5.63 -6.92
N THR A 171 -11.23 -4.97 -5.95
CA THR A 171 -12.37 -4.08 -6.26
C THR A 171 -11.93 -2.73 -6.78
N ILE A 172 -10.66 -2.34 -6.60
CA ILE A 172 -10.14 -1.04 -7.05
C ILE A 172 -9.01 -1.19 -8.08
N PHE A 173 -8.21 -2.25 -8.02
CA PHE A 173 -7.16 -2.53 -8.99
C PHE A 173 -7.60 -3.62 -9.98
N PRO A 174 -7.47 -3.41 -11.31
CA PRO A 174 -7.78 -4.43 -12.29
C PRO A 174 -6.88 -5.66 -12.17
N GLY A 175 -5.63 -5.50 -11.74
CA GLY A 175 -4.73 -6.61 -11.45
C GLY A 175 -4.29 -6.64 -9.99
N VAL A 176 -4.35 -7.80 -9.36
CA VAL A 176 -3.79 -8.05 -8.02
C VAL A 176 -3.08 -9.40 -8.07
N SER A 177 -1.84 -9.44 -7.60
CA SER A 177 -1.06 -10.67 -7.55
C SER A 177 -1.85 -11.80 -6.86
N VAL A 178 -1.97 -12.93 -7.56
CA VAL A 178 -2.74 -14.10 -7.08
C VAL A 178 -2.10 -14.69 -5.82
N ASN A 179 -0.77 -14.70 -5.76
CA ASN A 179 0.01 -15.28 -4.68
C ASN A 179 0.97 -14.24 -4.08
N PRO A 180 0.47 -13.31 -3.25
CA PRO A 180 1.34 -12.34 -2.60
C PRO A 180 2.27 -13.04 -1.60
N LEU A 181 3.55 -12.67 -1.67
CA LEU A 181 4.61 -13.24 -0.85
C LEU A 181 4.40 -12.81 0.60
N THR A 182 4.19 -13.77 1.50
CA THR A 182 4.14 -13.48 2.94
C THR A 182 5.56 -13.43 3.49
N LEU A 183 5.99 -12.24 3.88
CA LEU A 183 7.27 -12.01 4.53
C LEU A 183 7.12 -12.26 6.03
N ARG A 184 7.96 -13.15 6.56
CA ARG A 184 8.04 -13.47 7.98
C ARG A 184 9.41 -13.05 8.48
N ASN A 185 9.44 -12.21 9.51
CA ASN A 185 10.67 -11.97 10.23
C ASN A 185 10.90 -13.14 11.20
N PRO A 186 12.00 -13.91 11.12
CA PRO A 186 12.23 -15.05 12.01
C PRO A 186 12.41 -14.63 13.47
N LYS A 187 12.81 -13.38 13.74
CA LYS A 187 13.04 -12.83 15.08
C LYS A 187 11.79 -12.18 15.70
N THR A 188 10.72 -11.98 14.92
CA THR A 188 9.51 -11.32 15.45
C THR A 188 8.23 -11.99 14.92
N ILE A 189 7.10 -11.77 15.58
CA ILE A 189 5.80 -12.27 15.10
C ILE A 189 5.23 -11.44 13.93
N HIS A 190 5.97 -10.44 13.42
CA HIS A 190 5.51 -9.58 12.35
C HIS A 190 5.51 -10.32 11.01
N ARG A 191 4.35 -10.29 10.37
CA ARG A 191 4.07 -10.80 9.04
C ARG A 191 3.57 -9.64 8.21
N TYR A 192 4.20 -9.48 7.06
CA TYR A 192 3.72 -8.63 5.99
C TYR A 192 3.34 -9.52 4.83
N PHE A 193 2.51 -9.03 3.91
CA PHE A 193 2.51 -9.62 2.59
C PHE A 193 2.81 -8.55 1.56
N TYR A 194 3.62 -8.95 0.60
CA TYR A 194 3.99 -8.13 -0.52
C TYR A 194 3.07 -8.45 -1.70
N CYS A 195 2.38 -7.43 -2.20
CA CYS A 195 1.40 -7.57 -3.27
C CYS A 195 1.71 -6.58 -4.39
N ALA A 196 1.76 -7.09 -5.63
CA ALA A 196 1.76 -6.25 -6.82
C ALA A 196 0.32 -5.98 -7.24
N LEU A 197 0.02 -4.70 -7.48
CA LEU A 197 -1.26 -4.18 -7.94
C LEU A 197 -1.02 -3.49 -9.29
N LEU A 198 -1.87 -3.78 -10.27
CA LEU A 198 -1.80 -3.28 -11.65
C LEU A 198 -3.09 -2.52 -11.96
#